data_AF-V4XCN3-F1
#
_entry.id   AF-V4XCN3-F1
#
_cell.length_a   1.000
_cell.length_b   1.000
_cell.length_c   1.000
_cell.angle_alpha   90.00
_cell.angle_beta   90.00
_cell.angle_gamma   90.00
#
_symmetry.space_group_name_H-M   'P 1'
#
loop_
_entity.id
_entity.type
_entity.pdbx_description
1 polymer ?
#
loop_
_entity_poly.entity_id
_entity_poly.type
_entity_poly.pdbx_seq_one_letter_code
_entity_poly.pdbx_strand_id
1 'polypeptide(L)' 'MSVLDVPLVRWAIGLFSASVVAATGFFLFDGTEQLAVYVVALAALVGEPLVLKRAMEQQ' A
#
# COMPACT_ATOMS: atom_id res chain seq x y z
N MET A 1 -5.72 -13.46 18.79
CA MET A 1 -4.82 -12.47 18.16
C MET A 1 -4.87 -12.73 16.67
N SER A 2 -5.41 -11.78 15.92
CA SER A 2 -5.37 -11.80 14.46
C SER A 2 -3.95 -11.52 13.99
N VAL A 3 -3.52 -12.10 12.87
CA VAL A 3 -2.18 -11.81 12.31
C VAL A 3 -2.01 -10.32 11.98
N LEU A 4 -3.13 -9.61 11.78
CA LEU A 4 -3.20 -8.18 11.53
C LEU A 4 -2.96 -7.33 12.79
N ASP A 5 -3.00 -7.92 14.00
CA ASP A 5 -2.65 -7.21 15.26
C ASP A 5 -1.18 -6.79 15.26
N VAL A 6 -0.35 -7.55 14.54
CA VAL A 6 1.08 -7.30 14.45
C VAL A 6 1.32 -6.11 13.50
N PRO A 7 1.87 -4.98 14.00
CA PRO A 7 2.07 -3.79 13.17
C PRO A 7 2.95 -4.09 11.95
N LEU A 8 3.96 -4.94 12.13
CA LEU A 8 4.88 -5.35 11.07
C LEU A 8 4.15 -6.01 9.90
N VAL A 9 3.12 -6.84 10.17
CA VAL A 9 2.36 -7.54 9.12
C VAL A 9 1.56 -6.55 8.28
N ARG A 10 0.92 -5.56 8.91
CA ARG A 10 0.17 -4.51 8.21
C ARG A 10 1.06 -3.65 7.33
N TRP A 11 2.24 -3.28 7.82
CA TRP A 11 3.22 -2.54 7.02
C TRP A 11 3.83 -3.38 5.90
N ALA A 12 4.04 -4.69 6.11
CA ALA A 12 4.49 -5.60 5.07
C ALA A 12 3.47 -5.71 3.93
N ILE A 13 2.17 -5.75 4.25
CA ILE A 13 1.09 -5.74 3.24
C ILE A 13 1.14 -4.45 2.43
N GLY A 14 1.17 -3.29 3.09
CA GLY A 14 1.26 -1.98 2.41
C GLY A 14 2.51 -1.85 1.55
N LEU A 15 3.67 -2.33 2.04
CA LEU A 15 4.93 -2.31 1.28
C LEU A 15 4.85 -3.21 0.04
N PHE A 16 4.31 -4.41 0.17
CA PHE A 16 4.16 -5.34 -0.94
C PHE A 16 3.24 -4.76 -2.02
N SER A 17 2.05 -4.30 -1.63
CA SER A 17 1.09 -3.66 -2.53
C SER A 17 1.70 -2.44 -3.24
N ALA A 18 2.31 -1.51 -2.48
CA ALA A 18 2.98 -0.35 -3.04
C ALA A 18 4.10 -0.71 -4.02
N SER A 19 4.88 -1.76 -3.73
CA SER A 19 5.96 -2.21 -4.61
C SER A 19 5.41 -2.74 -5.94
N VAL A 20 4.30 -3.49 -5.91
CA VAL A 20 3.63 -3.99 -7.11
C VAL A 20 3.06 -2.84 -7.95
N VAL A 21 2.40 -1.86 -7.32
CA VAL A 21 1.87 -0.67 -8.01
C VAL A 21 3.00 0.17 -8.60
N ALA A 22 4.08 0.39 -7.85
CA ALA A 22 5.25 1.13 -8.33
C ALA A 22 5.94 0.40 -9.50
N ALA A 23 6.09 -0.93 -9.45
CA ALA A 23 6.61 -1.71 -10.55
C ALA A 23 5.71 -1.58 -11.79
N THR A 24 4.40 -1.66 -11.62
CA THR A 24 3.43 -1.45 -12.70
C THR A 24 3.59 -0.07 -13.34
N GLY A 25 3.71 0.98 -12.50
CA GLY A 25 3.99 2.34 -12.95
C GLY A 25 5.28 2.44 -13.76
N PHE A 26 6.35 1.81 -13.29
CA PHE A 26 7.65 1.83 -13.95
C PHE A 26 7.69 1.09 -15.29
N PHE A 27 6.99 -0.05 -15.41
CA PHE A 27 7.06 -0.88 -16.62
C PHE A 27 5.98 -0.58 -17.66
N LEU A 28 4.83 -0.03 -17.26
CA LEU A 28 3.67 0.12 -18.15
C LEU A 28 3.31 1.57 -18.48
N PHE A 29 3.87 2.56 -17.78
CA PHE A 29 3.54 3.97 -17.97
C PHE A 29 4.79 4.81 -18.16
N ASP A 30 4.64 5.88 -18.93
CA ASP A 30 5.68 6.88 -19.17
C ASP A 30 5.16 8.29 -18.90
N GLY A 31 6.09 9.21 -18.60
CA GLY A 31 5.79 10.63 -18.42
C GLY A 31 4.86 10.90 -17.23
N THR A 32 3.82 11.71 -17.44
CA THR A 32 2.97 12.22 -16.34
C THR A 32 2.11 11.13 -15.70
N GLU A 33 1.73 10.10 -16.45
CA GLU A 33 0.88 9.00 -15.98
C GLU A 33 1.62 8.12 -14.96
N GLN A 34 2.92 7.92 -15.18
CA GLN A 34 3.81 7.23 -14.23
C GLN A 34 3.83 7.92 -12.87
N LEU A 35 3.81 9.27 -12.86
CA LEU A 35 3.75 10.05 -11.62
C LEU A 35 2.45 9.81 -10.85
N ALA A 36 1.32 9.72 -11.56
CA ALA A 36 0.02 9.42 -10.95
C ALA A 36 0.02 8.02 -10.33
N VAL A 37 0.60 7.03 -11.00
CA VAL A 37 0.73 5.67 -10.46
C VAL A 37 1.62 5.64 -9.22
N TYR A 38 2.70 6.41 -9.17
CA TYR A 38 3.53 6.53 -7.98
C TYR A 38 2.81 7.19 -6.80
N VAL A 39 1.92 8.17 -7.06
CA VAL A 39 1.06 8.71 -6.00
C VAL A 39 0.15 7.62 -5.44
N VAL A 40 -0.42 6.76 -6.29
CA VAL A 40 -1.23 5.62 -5.85
C VAL A 40 -0.37 4.62 -5.05
N ALA A 41 0.86 4.34 -5.47
CA ALA A 41 1.77 3.48 -4.73
C ALA A 41 2.09 4.03 -3.32
N LEU A 42 2.29 5.35 -3.19
CA LEU A 42 2.47 5.99 -1.88
C LEU A 42 1.21 5.92 -1.01
N ALA A 43 0.04 6.10 -1.63
CA ALA A 43 -1.24 5.95 -0.94
C ALA A 43 -1.46 4.51 -0.47
N ALA A 44 -1.06 3.50 -1.24
CA ALA A 44 -1.06 2.09 -0.85
C ALA A 44 -0.11 1.84 0.35
N LEU A 45 1.12 2.34 0.27
CA LEU A 45 2.17 2.14 1.28
C LEU A 45 1.74 2.58 2.68
N VAL A 46 1.05 3.73 2.77
CA VAL A 46 0.66 4.35 4.04
C VAL A 46 -0.81 4.13 4.35
N GLY A 47 -1.68 4.16 3.35
CA GLY A 47 -3.12 4.06 3.50
C GLY A 47 -3.58 2.67 3.93
N GLU A 48 -3.10 1.61 3.28
CA GLU A 48 -3.47 0.24 3.62
C GLU A 48 -3.17 -0.14 5.08
N PRO A 49 -1.95 0.10 5.63
CA PRO A 49 -1.69 -0.23 7.02
C PRO A 49 -2.58 0.57 7.99
N LEU A 50 -3.00 1.79 7.63
CA LEU A 50 -3.90 2.61 8.45
C LEU A 50 -5.36 2.13 8.36
N VAL A 51 -5.83 1.76 7.17
CA VAL A 51 -7.18 1.21 6.97
C VAL A 51 -7.31 -0.12 7.70
N LEU A 52 -6.31 -1.00 7.60
CA LEU A 52 -6.28 -2.26 8.35
C LEU A 52 -6.27 -2.01 9.87
N LYS A 53 -5.62 -0.94 10.35
CA LYS A 53 -5.72 -0.53 11.76
C LYS A 53 -7.15 -0.27 12.17
N ARG A 54 -7.81 0.61 11.40
CA ARG A 54 -9.16 1.11 11.71
C ARG A 54 -10.19 0.01 11.61
N ALA A 55 -10.07 -0.85 10.59
CA ALA A 55 -10.94 -2.00 10.42
C ALA A 55 -10.92 -2.92 11.64
N MET A 56 -9.75 -3.08 12.29
CA MET A 56 -9.63 -3.86 13.52
C MET A 56 -10.15 -3.12 14.75
N GLU A 57 -9.96 -1.80 14.86
CA GLU A 57 -10.50 -1.00 15.95
C GLU A 57 -12.05 -0.94 15.93
N GLN A 58 -12.65 -1.19 14.77
CA GLN A 58 -14.10 -1.23 14.56
C GLN A 58 -14.71 -2.63 14.68
N GLN A 59 -13.89 -3.67 14.86
CA GLN A 59 -14.30 -5.08 14.95
C GLN A 59 -14.39 -5.54 16.40
#